data_AF-A0AAN4W2D9-F1
#
_entry.id   AF-A0AAN4W2D9-F1
#
_cell.length_a   1.000
_cell.length_b   1.000
_cell.length_c   1.000
_cell.angle_alpha   90.00
_cell.angle_beta   90.00
_cell.angle_gamma   90.00
#
_symmetry.space_group_name_H-M   'P 1'
#
loop_
_entity.id
_entity.type
_entity.pdbx_description
1 polymer ?
#
loop_
_entity_poly.entity_id
_entity_poly.type
_entity_poly.pdbx_seq_one_letter_code
_entity_poly.pdbx_strand_id
1 'polypeptide(L)'
;MKRRYLAIALLTLAFPLAGNAQSNHASISKLQPNFSGETSQGNKYQVYVFQHRKSWSLLIDYGQEDIQSFGYDLKSDQISQNSELFTENLLAVVSTEMIKAKTFKKGRLISDMPINGKYKMKGTGKDVYESMVFLESGKKPTPWIVKAGATLLKPFTFLFESKLKKVDSTIQNSIKDTKDLLLLSKS
;
A
#
# COMPACT_ATOMS: atom_id res chain seq x y z
N MET A 1 8.84 -43.29 5.62
CA MET A 1 7.83 -43.10 4.55
C MET A 1 6.48 -42.79 5.15
N LYS A 2 5.89 -41.63 4.82
CA LYS A 2 4.46 -41.41 4.52
C LYS A 2 4.29 -39.93 4.20
N ARG A 3 4.22 -39.64 2.90
CA ARG A 3 3.85 -38.33 2.33
C ARG A 3 2.35 -38.14 2.53
N ARG A 4 1.91 -36.93 2.89
CA ARG A 4 0.55 -36.46 2.65
C ARG A 4 0.62 -35.10 1.99
N TYR A 5 0.32 -35.09 0.71
CA TYR A 5 0.00 -33.92 -0.09
C TYR A 5 -1.33 -33.38 0.42
N LEU A 6 -1.39 -32.09 0.74
CA LEU A 6 -2.65 -31.38 0.90
C LEU A 6 -2.75 -30.38 -0.25
N ALA A 7 -3.43 -30.82 -1.32
CA ALA A 7 -3.91 -29.95 -2.37
C ALA A 7 -5.20 -29.29 -1.87
N ILE A 8 -5.21 -27.95 -1.74
CA ILE A 8 -6.46 -27.18 -1.66
C ILE A 8 -6.30 -25.92 -2.51
N ALA A 9 -6.94 -26.00 -3.68
CA ALA A 9 -7.63 -24.97 -4.44
C ALA A 9 -6.95 -23.59 -4.63
N LEU A 10 -6.42 -23.39 -5.85
CA LEU A 10 -6.58 -22.13 -6.57
C LEU A 10 -8.08 -21.77 -6.58
N LEU A 11 -8.44 -20.64 -5.96
CA LEU A 11 -9.66 -19.91 -6.29
C LEU A 11 -9.24 -18.54 -6.79
N THR A 12 -9.15 -18.43 -8.12
CA THR A 12 -9.09 -17.17 -8.85
C THR A 12 -10.40 -16.40 -8.64
N LEU A 13 -10.36 -15.35 -7.83
CA LEU A 13 -11.31 -14.25 -7.93
C LEU A 13 -10.60 -13.10 -8.65
N ALA A 14 -10.83 -13.03 -9.95
CA ALA A 14 -10.59 -11.83 -10.73
C ALA A 14 -11.56 -10.75 -10.24
N PHE A 15 -11.05 -9.79 -9.47
CA PHE A 15 -11.74 -8.51 -9.27
C PHE A 15 -11.21 -7.52 -10.29
N PRO A 16 -12.05 -6.80 -11.03
CA PRO A 16 -11.60 -5.61 -11.73
C PRO A 16 -11.43 -4.50 -10.67
N LEU A 17 -10.19 -4.22 -10.27
CA LEU A 17 -9.82 -3.05 -9.44
C LEU A 17 -9.90 -1.72 -10.24
N ALA A 18 -10.81 -1.62 -11.19
CA ALA A 18 -11.03 -0.42 -11.98
C ALA A 18 -11.88 0.59 -11.18
N GLY A 19 -11.28 1.20 -10.16
CA GLY A 19 -11.97 2.23 -9.36
C GLY A 19 -11.08 3.17 -8.56
N ASN A 20 -9.85 2.81 -8.22
CA ASN A 20 -9.01 3.63 -7.32
C ASN A 20 -7.71 4.18 -7.94
N ALA A 21 -7.25 3.66 -9.08
CA ALA A 21 -5.97 4.06 -9.69
C ALA A 21 -5.85 5.58 -9.90
N GLN A 22 -6.89 6.23 -10.44
CA GLN A 22 -6.83 7.66 -10.77
C GLN A 22 -6.70 8.60 -9.55
N SER A 23 -7.27 8.21 -8.39
CA SER A 23 -7.12 8.97 -7.15
C SER A 23 -5.75 8.77 -6.48
N ASN A 24 -5.14 7.61 -6.71
CA ASN A 24 -3.83 7.24 -6.19
C ASN A 24 -2.71 8.00 -6.94
N HIS A 25 -2.80 8.06 -8.27
CA HIS A 25 -1.90 8.86 -9.12
C HIS A 25 -1.87 10.35 -8.76
N ALA A 26 -3.04 10.93 -8.47
CA ALA A 26 -3.16 12.32 -8.05
C ALA A 26 -2.46 12.63 -6.70
N SER A 27 -2.28 11.62 -5.86
CA SER A 27 -1.64 11.78 -4.55
C SER A 27 -0.13 11.82 -4.67
N ILE A 28 0.46 10.98 -5.53
CA ILE A 28 1.91 10.91 -5.69
C ILE A 28 2.45 11.97 -6.64
N SER A 29 1.65 12.48 -7.57
CA SER A 29 2.07 13.49 -8.55
C SER A 29 2.55 14.80 -7.91
N LYS A 30 2.18 15.04 -6.64
CA LYS A 30 2.68 16.14 -5.81
C LYS A 30 4.12 15.94 -5.32
N LEU A 31 4.64 14.72 -5.43
CA LEU A 31 5.97 14.33 -5.00
C LEU A 31 6.93 14.33 -6.18
N GLN A 32 8.17 14.72 -5.90
CA GLN A 32 9.26 14.52 -6.84
C GLN A 32 9.78 13.08 -6.70
N PRO A 33 9.86 12.30 -7.79
CA PRO A 33 10.39 10.95 -7.71
C PRO A 33 11.84 10.96 -7.22
N ASN A 34 12.20 9.95 -6.41
CA ASN A 34 13.56 9.79 -5.93
C ASN A 34 14.47 9.11 -6.96
N PHE A 35 13.86 8.41 -7.93
CA PHE A 35 14.49 7.84 -9.10
C PHE A 35 13.42 7.68 -10.20
N SER A 36 13.84 7.79 -11.46
CA SER A 36 13.01 7.50 -12.63
C SER A 36 13.82 6.61 -13.56
N GLY A 37 13.19 5.58 -14.12
CA GLY A 37 13.84 4.61 -14.99
C GLY A 37 12.89 4.07 -16.05
N GLU A 38 13.40 3.12 -16.82
CA GLU A 38 12.65 2.40 -17.84
C GLU A 38 12.85 0.89 -17.64
N THR A 39 11.79 0.11 -17.79
CA THR A 39 11.89 -1.36 -17.78
C THR A 39 12.58 -1.85 -19.05
N SER A 40 12.96 -3.13 -19.07
CA SER A 40 13.53 -3.75 -20.28
C SER A 40 12.58 -3.71 -21.49
N GLN A 41 11.27 -3.56 -21.25
CA GLN A 41 10.24 -3.40 -22.28
C GLN A 41 10.03 -1.93 -22.71
N GLY A 42 10.76 -0.98 -22.13
CA GLY A 42 10.65 0.45 -22.43
C GLY A 42 9.57 1.19 -21.63
N ASN A 43 8.93 0.54 -20.64
CA ASN A 43 7.92 1.20 -19.82
C ASN A 43 8.60 2.10 -18.79
N LYS A 44 8.22 3.38 -18.77
CA LYS A 44 8.73 4.35 -17.78
C LYS A 44 8.15 4.03 -16.41
N TYR A 45 9.00 4.14 -15.39
CA TYR A 45 8.56 4.03 -14.00
C TYR A 45 9.24 5.06 -13.11
N GLN A 46 8.58 5.40 -12.01
CA GLN A 46 9.03 6.34 -11.01
C GLN A 46 9.06 5.66 -9.64
N VAL A 47 10.09 5.96 -8.86
CA VAL A 47 10.32 5.35 -7.55
C VAL A 47 10.31 6.43 -6.47
N TYR A 48 9.50 6.20 -5.44
CA TYR A 48 9.40 7.04 -4.26
C TYR A 48 9.80 6.24 -3.04
N VAL A 49 10.78 6.72 -2.30
CA VAL A 49 11.43 6.00 -1.21
C VAL A 49 11.01 6.61 0.12
N PHE A 50 10.36 5.83 0.95
CA PHE A 50 9.91 6.19 2.28
C PHE A 50 10.79 5.54 3.33
N GLN A 51 11.15 6.30 4.36
CA GLN A 51 11.92 5.78 5.47
C GLN A 51 11.31 6.20 6.81
N HIS A 52 11.12 5.21 7.67
CA HIS A 52 10.96 5.42 9.10
C HIS A 52 11.90 4.51 9.89
N ARG A 53 12.76 5.11 10.72
CA ARG A 53 13.80 4.39 11.49
C ARG A 53 14.64 3.50 10.56
N LYS A 54 14.58 2.18 10.74
CA LYS A 54 15.31 1.18 9.96
C LYS A 54 14.48 0.57 8.83
N SER A 55 13.18 0.89 8.76
CA SER A 55 12.27 0.37 7.75
C SER A 55 12.24 1.28 6.53
N TRP A 56 12.29 0.66 5.36
CA TRP A 56 12.23 1.33 4.07
C TRP A 56 11.08 0.72 3.27
N SER A 57 10.32 1.60 2.63
CA SER A 57 9.31 1.21 1.66
C SER A 57 9.53 1.98 0.37
N LEU A 58 9.33 1.33 -0.75
CA LEU A 58 9.33 1.91 -2.08
C LEU A 58 7.89 1.91 -2.58
N LEU A 59 7.45 3.03 -3.14
CA LEU A 59 6.30 3.06 -4.05
C LEU A 59 6.85 3.14 -5.47
N ILE A 60 6.35 2.29 -6.35
CA ILE A 60 6.70 2.28 -7.76
C ILE A 60 5.45 2.61 -8.56
N ASP A 61 5.58 3.63 -9.38
CA ASP A 61 4.55 4.13 -10.27
C ASP A 61 4.94 3.85 -11.73
N TYR A 62 4.09 3.12 -12.44
CA TYR A 62 4.23 2.78 -13.86
C TYR A 62 3.34 3.67 -14.76
N GLY A 63 2.86 4.81 -14.26
CA GLY A 63 2.17 5.87 -15.00
C GLY A 63 0.67 5.65 -15.16
N GLN A 64 0.23 4.66 -15.94
CA GLN A 64 -1.21 4.37 -16.12
C GLN A 64 -1.67 3.06 -15.46
N GLU A 65 -0.72 2.26 -14.98
CA GLU A 65 -1.01 1.03 -14.25
C GLU A 65 -1.18 1.29 -12.74
N ASP A 66 -1.45 0.23 -11.99
CA ASP A 66 -1.54 0.29 -10.54
C ASP A 66 -0.17 0.57 -9.89
N ILE A 67 -0.19 1.45 -8.89
CA ILE A 67 0.97 1.76 -8.06
C ILE A 67 1.21 0.58 -7.13
N GLN A 68 2.44 0.10 -7.08
CA GLN A 68 2.83 -1.01 -6.20
C GLN A 68 3.76 -0.53 -5.09
N SER A 69 3.74 -1.21 -3.95
CA SER A 69 4.69 -0.94 -2.87
C SER A 69 5.52 -2.15 -2.50
N PHE A 70 6.77 -1.88 -2.11
CA PHE A 70 7.74 -2.89 -1.72
C PHE A 70 8.42 -2.49 -0.42
N GLY A 71 8.62 -3.45 0.49
CA GLY A 71 9.51 -3.32 1.62
C GLY A 71 10.95 -3.59 1.19
N TYR A 72 11.91 -2.85 1.76
CA TYR A 72 13.33 -3.06 1.52
C TYR A 72 14.10 -3.23 2.83
N ASP A 73 14.80 -4.36 2.95
CA ASP A 73 15.68 -4.64 4.07
C ASP A 73 17.14 -4.31 3.71
N LEU A 74 17.63 -3.21 4.28
CA LEU A 74 19.01 -2.75 4.10
C LEU A 74 20.09 -3.77 4.49
N LYS A 75 19.79 -4.72 5.38
CA LYS A 75 20.80 -5.68 5.86
C LYS A 75 20.97 -6.86 4.92
N SER A 76 19.86 -7.37 4.38
CA SER A 76 19.87 -8.51 3.47
C SER A 76 19.85 -8.10 2.01
N ASP A 77 19.67 -6.81 1.72
CA ASP A 77 19.47 -6.25 0.37
C ASP A 77 18.28 -6.91 -0.35
N GLN A 78 17.25 -7.29 0.41
CA GLN A 78 16.07 -7.96 -0.12
C GLN A 78 14.92 -6.99 -0.29
N ILE A 79 14.18 -7.18 -1.39
CA ILE A 79 12.93 -6.48 -1.70
C ILE A 79 11.80 -7.50 -1.57
N SER A 80 10.75 -7.13 -0.84
CA SER A 80 9.52 -7.92 -0.70
C SER A 80 8.34 -7.05 -1.07
N GLN A 81 7.46 -7.54 -1.95
CA GLN A 81 6.22 -6.84 -2.26
C GLN A 81 5.35 -6.74 -1.00
N ASN A 82 4.80 -5.56 -0.71
CA ASN A 82 3.84 -5.41 0.37
C ASN A 82 2.42 -5.69 -0.13
N SER A 83 1.50 -5.87 0.81
CA SER A 83 0.08 -5.98 0.54
C SER A 83 -0.50 -4.73 -0.14
N GLU A 84 -1.61 -4.93 -0.84
CA GLU A 84 -2.41 -3.85 -1.43
C GLU A 84 -2.86 -2.85 -0.35
N LEU A 85 -3.33 -3.35 0.79
CA LEU A 85 -3.75 -2.53 1.92
C LEU A 85 -2.62 -1.63 2.45
N PHE A 86 -1.37 -2.12 2.50
CA PHE A 86 -0.23 -1.29 2.85
C PHE A 86 -0.02 -0.18 1.83
N THR A 87 -0.12 -0.51 0.55
CA THR A 87 0.05 0.43 -0.57
C THR A 87 -0.99 1.55 -0.51
N GLU A 88 -2.28 1.21 -0.34
CA GLU A 88 -3.37 2.18 -0.22
C GLU A 88 -3.18 3.11 0.99
N ASN A 89 -2.81 2.56 2.15
CA ASN A 89 -2.56 3.36 3.35
C ASN A 89 -1.35 4.27 3.19
N LEU A 90 -0.30 3.81 2.50
CA LEU A 90 0.88 4.63 2.26
C LEU A 90 0.54 5.81 1.34
N LEU A 91 -0.26 5.57 0.31
CA LEU A 91 -0.78 6.61 -0.58
C LEU A 91 -1.67 7.61 0.16
N ALA A 92 -2.50 7.14 1.09
CA ALA A 92 -3.27 8.01 1.98
C ALA A 92 -2.35 8.91 2.81
N VAL A 93 -1.29 8.36 3.43
CA VAL A 93 -0.28 9.15 4.16
C VAL A 93 0.41 10.16 3.23
N VAL A 94 0.75 9.78 2.00
CA VAL A 94 1.37 10.66 0.99
C VAL A 94 0.47 11.84 0.62
N SER A 95 -0.84 11.62 0.51
CA SER A 95 -1.80 12.67 0.19
C SER A 95 -1.94 13.74 1.29
N THR A 96 -1.43 13.44 2.48
CA THR A 96 -1.42 14.36 3.63
C THR A 96 -0.07 15.07 3.77
N GLU A 97 -0.05 16.14 4.56
CA GLU A 97 1.20 16.74 5.00
C GLU A 97 1.84 15.94 6.15
N MET A 98 1.98 14.62 6.05
CA MET A 98 2.64 13.80 7.08
C MET A 98 4.03 13.29 6.66
N ILE A 99 4.53 13.76 5.52
CA ILE A 99 5.85 13.44 5.00
C ILE A 99 6.72 14.68 4.80
N LYS A 100 8.03 14.48 4.76
CA LYS A 100 9.02 15.52 4.45
C LYS A 100 10.13 14.94 3.56
N ALA A 101 10.38 15.60 2.43
CA ALA A 101 11.50 15.26 1.56
C ALA A 101 12.85 15.48 2.25
N LYS A 102 13.79 14.56 2.01
CA LYS A 102 15.15 14.56 2.52
C LYS A 102 16.11 14.02 1.47
N THR A 103 17.03 14.85 1.02
CA THR A 103 18.13 14.45 0.13
C THR A 103 19.18 13.64 0.91
N PHE A 104 19.82 12.69 0.24
CA PHE A 104 21.02 12.05 0.80
C PHE A 104 22.25 12.94 0.62
N LYS A 105 23.14 12.97 1.62
CA LYS A 105 24.42 13.71 1.52
C LYS A 105 25.39 13.04 0.55
N LYS A 106 25.37 11.71 0.50
CA LYS A 106 26.06 10.86 -0.45
C LYS A 106 24.98 9.96 -1.02
N GLY A 107 24.80 9.93 -2.35
CA GLY A 107 23.78 9.10 -3.01
C GLY A 107 23.77 7.67 -2.47
N ARG A 108 22.62 7.02 -2.51
CA ARG A 108 22.44 5.67 -1.96
C ARG A 108 21.97 4.73 -3.05
N LEU A 109 22.58 3.54 -3.11
CA LEU A 109 22.08 2.45 -3.91
C LEU A 109 21.01 1.68 -3.11
N ILE A 110 19.91 1.36 -3.77
CA ILE A 110 18.89 0.42 -3.30
C ILE A 110 18.69 -0.59 -4.41
N SER A 111 19.12 -1.83 -4.22
CA SER A 111 19.09 -2.86 -5.28
C SER A 111 19.64 -2.32 -6.62
N ASP A 112 20.86 -1.78 -6.59
CA ASP A 112 21.57 -1.15 -7.71
C ASP A 112 20.91 0.12 -8.31
N MET A 113 19.76 0.57 -7.82
CA MET A 113 19.16 1.83 -8.24
C MET A 113 19.79 3.02 -7.49
N PRO A 114 20.33 4.03 -8.19
CA PRO A 114 20.88 5.23 -7.56
C PRO A 114 19.74 6.14 -7.09
N ILE A 115 19.52 6.16 -5.78
CA ILE A 115 18.51 6.98 -5.12
C ILE A 115 19.15 8.25 -4.54
N ASN A 116 18.60 9.41 -4.91
CA ASN A 116 19.12 10.73 -4.51
C ASN A 116 18.46 11.32 -3.25
N GLY A 117 17.34 10.75 -2.81
CA GLY A 117 16.64 11.21 -1.63
C GLY A 117 15.62 10.21 -1.10
N LYS A 118 14.87 10.65 -0.10
CA LYS A 118 13.80 9.88 0.54
C LYS A 118 12.79 10.81 1.18
N TYR A 119 11.62 10.26 1.47
CA TYR A 119 10.58 10.85 2.28
C TYR A 119 10.67 10.31 3.71
N LYS A 120 10.71 11.21 4.68
CA LYS A 120 10.62 10.87 6.11
C LYS A 120 9.25 11.21 6.66
N MET A 121 8.69 10.29 7.43
CA MET A 121 7.46 10.51 8.18
C MET A 121 7.65 11.60 9.26
N LYS A 122 6.69 12.52 9.39
CA LYS A 122 6.63 13.58 10.41
C LYS A 122 5.32 13.51 11.21
N GLY A 123 5.36 14.04 12.44
CA GLY A 123 4.20 14.06 13.34
C GLY A 123 3.58 12.67 13.53
N THR A 124 2.25 12.62 13.46
CA THR A 124 1.42 11.41 13.56
C THR A 124 1.67 10.40 12.44
N GLY A 125 2.20 10.82 11.29
CA GLY A 125 2.56 9.91 10.19
C GLY A 125 3.64 8.89 10.57
N LYS A 126 4.43 9.18 11.60
CA LYS A 126 5.40 8.22 12.16
C LYS A 126 4.69 7.01 12.75
N ASP A 127 3.67 7.25 13.57
CA ASP A 127 2.95 6.21 14.30
C ASP A 127 2.07 5.40 13.36
N VAL A 128 1.46 6.05 12.36
CA VAL A 128 0.69 5.40 11.30
C VAL A 128 1.58 4.46 10.50
N TYR A 129 2.70 4.96 9.97
CA TYR A 129 3.60 4.12 9.18
C TYR A 129 4.21 2.97 9.99
N GLU A 130 4.58 3.20 11.25
CA GLU A 130 5.08 2.13 12.12
C GLU A 130 4.01 1.05 12.37
N SER A 131 2.74 1.46 12.52
CA SER A 131 1.62 0.52 12.64
C SER A 131 1.41 -0.29 11.35
N MET A 132 1.52 0.36 10.18
CA MET A 132 1.44 -0.33 8.89
C MET A 132 2.56 -1.36 8.72
N VAL A 133 3.81 -0.98 9.02
CA VAL A 133 4.96 -1.90 8.93
C VAL A 133 4.82 -3.07 9.91
N PHE A 134 4.25 -2.82 11.10
CA PHE A 134 3.96 -3.88 12.05
C PHE A 134 2.93 -4.88 11.51
N LEU A 135 1.80 -4.38 10.99
CA LEU A 135 0.75 -5.23 10.42
C LEU A 135 1.26 -6.04 9.23
N GLU A 136 2.11 -5.44 8.39
CA GLU A 136 2.67 -6.08 7.20
C GLU A 136 3.69 -7.18 7.53
N SER A 137 4.60 -6.91 8.48
CA SER A 137 5.74 -7.79 8.76
C SER A 137 5.55 -8.71 9.96
N GLY A 138 4.52 -8.48 10.79
CA GLY A 138 4.33 -9.14 12.08
C GLY A 138 5.42 -8.86 13.12
N LYS A 139 6.42 -8.01 12.81
CA LYS A 139 7.55 -7.72 13.70
C LYS A 139 7.12 -6.75 14.80
N LYS A 140 7.10 -7.22 16.06
CA LYS A 140 6.60 -6.49 17.25
C LYS A 140 6.97 -5.00 17.23
N PRO A 141 5.99 -4.09 17.43
CA PRO A 141 6.27 -2.67 17.51
C PRO A 141 7.01 -2.36 18.81
N THR A 142 7.67 -1.20 18.89
CA THR A 142 8.25 -0.75 20.16
C THR A 142 7.19 -0.68 21.27
N PRO A 143 7.50 -1.01 22.55
CA PRO A 143 6.52 -1.22 23.62
C PRO A 143 5.51 -0.09 23.85
N TRP A 144 5.88 1.17 23.61
CA TRP A 144 5.00 2.34 23.82
C TRP A 144 3.87 2.46 22.78
N ILE A 145 3.95 1.71 21.67
CA ILE A 145 3.02 1.78 20.53
C ILE A 145 1.82 0.85 20.71
N VAL A 146 1.94 -0.22 21.51
CA VAL A 146 0.81 -1.14 21.75
C VAL A 146 -0.38 -0.41 22.39
N LYS A 147 -0.11 0.63 23.20
CA LYS A 147 -1.16 1.53 23.73
C LYS A 147 -1.69 2.52 22.69
N ALA A 148 -0.86 3.00 21.77
CA ALA A 148 -1.23 4.01 20.79
C ALA A 148 -1.96 3.41 19.57
N GLY A 149 -1.61 2.20 19.13
CA GLY A 149 -2.23 1.52 17.99
C GLY A 149 -3.73 1.27 18.18
N ALA A 150 -4.18 0.93 19.39
CA ALA A 150 -5.61 0.76 19.70
C ALA A 150 -6.41 2.08 19.71
N THR A 151 -5.73 3.23 19.86
CA THR A 151 -6.36 4.55 19.97
C THR A 151 -6.20 5.40 18.70
N LEU A 152 -5.08 5.27 17.98
CA LEU A 152 -4.75 6.05 16.76
C LEU A 152 -5.24 5.40 15.47
N LEU A 153 -5.52 4.09 15.43
CA LEU A 153 -6.17 3.48 14.26
C LEU A 153 -7.66 3.84 14.15
N LYS A 154 -8.32 4.26 15.26
CA LYS A 154 -9.74 4.66 15.28
C LYS A 154 -10.10 5.90 14.43
N PRO A 155 -9.31 6.99 14.40
CA PRO A 155 -9.59 8.11 13.50
C PRO A 155 -9.27 7.79 12.03
N PHE A 156 -8.40 6.83 11.74
CA PHE A 156 -8.16 6.38 10.36
C PHE A 156 -9.26 5.43 9.87
N THR A 157 -9.81 4.55 10.72
CA THR A 157 -11.04 3.82 10.35
C THR A 157 -12.18 4.77 10.00
N PHE A 158 -12.27 5.96 10.58
CA PHE A 158 -13.29 6.97 10.22
C PHE A 158 -13.09 7.54 8.80
N LEU A 159 -11.85 7.79 8.37
CA LEU A 159 -11.53 8.20 6.99
C LEU A 159 -11.86 7.10 5.96
N PHE A 160 -11.71 5.83 6.34
CA PHE A 160 -12.02 4.68 5.48
C PHE A 160 -13.48 4.17 5.60
N GLU A 161 -14.19 4.46 6.70
CA GLU A 161 -15.60 4.09 6.91
C GLU A 161 -16.51 4.70 5.86
N SER A 162 -16.20 5.92 5.39
CA SER A 162 -16.97 6.57 4.33
C SER A 162 -16.85 5.85 2.98
N LYS A 163 -15.67 5.27 2.68
CA LYS A 163 -15.45 4.44 1.49
C LYS A 163 -16.02 3.03 1.66
N LEU A 164 -15.88 2.42 2.83
CA LEU A 164 -16.42 1.09 3.14
C LEU A 164 -17.95 1.07 3.15
N LYS A 165 -18.62 2.09 3.72
CA LYS A 165 -20.10 2.22 3.67
C LYS A 165 -20.64 2.33 2.24
N LYS A 166 -19.87 2.91 1.32
CA LYS A 166 -20.24 3.04 -0.10
C LYS A 166 -20.12 1.71 -0.84
N VAL A 167 -19.11 0.91 -0.50
CA VAL A 167 -18.93 -0.46 -1.03
C VAL A 167 -20.02 -1.38 -0.48
N ASP A 168 -20.33 -1.29 0.81
CA ASP A 168 -21.34 -2.14 1.46
C ASP A 168 -22.76 -1.86 0.93
N SER A 169 -23.09 -0.59 0.65
CA SER A 169 -24.38 -0.24 0.02
C SER A 169 -24.47 -0.69 -1.45
N THR A 170 -23.38 -0.64 -2.21
CA THR A 170 -23.33 -1.19 -3.57
C THR A 170 -23.48 -2.71 -3.58
N ILE A 171 -22.86 -3.42 -2.63
CA ILE A 171 -23.00 -4.87 -2.47
C ILE A 171 -24.43 -5.24 -2.05
N GLN A 172 -25.01 -4.52 -1.09
CA GLN A 172 -26.40 -4.73 -0.65
C GLN A 172 -27.41 -4.49 -1.79
N ASN A 173 -27.20 -3.45 -2.59
CA ASN A 173 -28.06 -3.15 -3.75
C ASN A 173 -27.92 -4.22 -4.84
N SER A 174 -26.69 -4.67 -5.15
CA SER A 174 -26.47 -5.74 -6.12
C SER A 174 -27.08 -7.07 -5.67
N ILE A 175 -27.03 -7.40 -4.37
CA ILE A 175 -27.69 -8.58 -3.81
C ILE A 175 -29.22 -8.46 -3.89
N LYS A 176 -29.78 -7.27 -3.70
CA LYS A 176 -31.22 -7.02 -3.82
C LYS A 176 -31.70 -7.17 -5.27
N ASP A 177 -31.00 -6.54 -6.22
CA ASP A 177 -31.34 -6.62 -7.65
C ASP A 177 -31.28 -8.07 -8.17
N THR A 178 -30.31 -8.85 -7.69
CA THR A 178 -30.19 -10.27 -8.05
C THR A 178 -31.35 -11.11 -7.48
N LYS A 179 -31.85 -10.79 -6.29
CA LYS A 179 -33.02 -11.47 -5.70
C LYS A 179 -34.31 -11.12 -6.44
N ASP A 180 -34.48 -9.87 -6.84
CA ASP A 180 -35.66 -9.43 -7.57
C ASP A 180 -35.70 -10.03 -9.00
N LEU A 181 -34.55 -10.17 -9.66
CA LEU A 181 -34.42 -10.90 -10.94
C LEU A 181 -34.74 -12.40 -10.82
N LEU A 182 -34.33 -13.05 -9.72
CA LEU A 182 -34.63 -14.46 -9.44
C LEU A 182 -36.10 -14.72 -9.08
N LEU A 183 -36.81 -13.70 -8.61
CA LEU A 183 -38.26 -13.77 -8.33
C LEU A 183 -39.07 -13.60 -9.62
N LEU A 184 -38.63 -12.74 -10.54
CA LEU A 184 -39.25 -12.54 -11.86
C LEU A 184 -39.04 -13.73 -12.81
N SER A 185 -37.97 -14.50 -12.65
CA SER A 185 -37.73 -15.71 -13.48
C SER A 185 -38.53 -16.93 -13.04
N LYS A 186 -39.32 -16.83 -11.96
CA LYS A 186 -40.12 -17.92 -11.38
C LYS A 186 -41.63 -17.72 -11.55
N SER A 187 -42.05 -16.62 -12.18
CA SER A 187 -43.43 -16.35 -12.63
C SER A 187 -43.55 -16.61 -14.13
#